data_AF-A0A957BYY5-F1
#
_entry.id   AF-A0A957BYY5-F1
#
_cell.length_a   1.000
_cell.length_b   1.000
_cell.length_c   1.000
_cell.angle_alpha   90.00
_cell.angle_beta   90.00
_cell.angle_gamma   90.00
#
_symmetry.space_group_name_H-M   'P 1'
#
loop_
_entity.id
_entity.type
_entity.pdbx_description
1 polymer ?
#
loop_
_entity_poly.entity_id
_entity_poly.type
_entity_poly.pdbx_seq_one_letter_code
_entity_poly.pdbx_strand_id
1 'polypeptide(L)'
;MSFRRKAYIAFLIPTILLAIELTISFTARTRAVTLNNQILEEVVPINLTLADLQFDSSRLLSSINEYLLDAILEQASGGGNELELVDIEAARADLNTKLETLQTQINESGNAEQQRLFNALQASAGTLMTIVDEVTTSEIGTQPQAEVQAIRTQLENAEADLLQAANAILVYEQARYSDLSTDLTNFAVVAGIVGSVLVVLFLTVPIIVANYLIRSVVRPIEKLMTVAEDLGSGNMDARAHLDPQDEIGQLGLALDAMASAVQEREHAYTELAASLEQRVTQRTEELAIATREAKEANRIKSEFLATMSHELRTPL
;
A
#
# COMPACT_ATOMS: atom_id res chain seq x y z
N MET A 1 14.82 -26.12 -5.63
CA MET A 1 14.37 -25.30 -4.47
C MET A 1 13.43 -26.17 -3.64
N SER A 2 13.59 -26.23 -2.32
CA SER A 2 12.77 -27.13 -1.50
C SER A 2 11.28 -26.78 -1.56
N PHE A 3 10.41 -27.80 -1.48
CA PHE A 3 8.96 -27.62 -1.41
C PHE A 3 8.56 -26.61 -0.33
N ARG A 4 9.17 -26.72 0.86
CA ARG A 4 8.93 -25.79 1.98
C ARG A 4 9.20 -24.34 1.59
N ARG A 5 10.32 -24.07 0.90
CA ARG A 5 10.66 -22.71 0.46
C ARG A 5 9.67 -22.19 -0.57
N LYS A 6 9.20 -23.03 -1.51
CA LYS A 6 8.18 -22.64 -2.50
C LYS A 6 6.87 -22.24 -1.81
N ALA A 7 6.43 -23.02 -0.81
CA ALA A 7 5.22 -22.73 -0.03
C ALA A 7 5.35 -21.44 0.79
N TYR A 8 6.49 -21.23 1.48
CA TYR A 8 6.72 -19.99 2.23
C TYR A 8 6.67 -18.76 1.34
N ILE A 9 7.32 -18.79 0.18
CA ILE A 9 7.32 -17.67 -0.77
C ILE A 9 5.91 -17.33 -1.25
N ALA A 10 5.08 -18.36 -1.47
CA ALA A 10 3.73 -18.17 -1.98
C ALA A 10 2.81 -17.40 -1.02
N PHE A 11 3.01 -17.53 0.29
CA PHE A 11 2.26 -16.78 1.29
C PHE A 11 2.95 -15.47 1.71
N LEU A 12 4.29 -15.45 1.73
CA LEU A 12 5.06 -14.30 2.18
C LEU A 12 4.98 -13.12 1.19
N ILE A 13 5.03 -13.37 -0.11
CA ILE A 13 5.04 -12.26 -1.09
C ILE A 13 3.72 -11.46 -1.05
N PRO A 14 2.53 -12.08 -1.15
CA PRO A 14 1.27 -11.34 -1.12
C PRO A 14 1.05 -10.60 0.21
N THR A 15 1.45 -11.20 1.33
CA THR A 15 1.30 -10.57 2.66
C THR A 15 2.21 -9.34 2.81
N ILE A 16 3.46 -9.42 2.32
CA ILE A 16 4.36 -8.26 2.30
C ILE A 16 3.81 -7.17 1.39
N LEU A 17 3.33 -7.52 0.19
CA LEU A 17 2.76 -6.54 -0.76
C LEU A 17 1.57 -5.78 -0.13
N LEU A 18 0.64 -6.50 0.50
CA LEU A 18 -0.51 -5.92 1.20
C LEU A 18 -0.06 -4.97 2.33
N ALA A 19 0.94 -5.37 3.12
CA ALA A 19 1.45 -4.56 4.22
C ALA A 19 2.11 -3.26 3.73
N ILE A 20 2.86 -3.33 2.62
CA ILE A 20 3.47 -2.16 1.98
C ILE A 20 2.37 -1.21 1.48
N GLU A 21 1.35 -1.74 0.82
CA GLU A 21 0.24 -0.95 0.30
C GLU A 21 -0.52 -0.21 1.41
N LEU A 22 -0.85 -0.91 2.50
CA LEU A 22 -1.49 -0.31 3.67
C LEU A 22 -0.63 0.78 4.30
N THR A 23 0.68 0.56 4.39
CA THR A 23 1.60 1.54 4.98
C THR A 23 1.67 2.81 4.14
N ILE A 24 1.84 2.68 2.82
CA ILE A 24 1.91 3.82 1.90
C ILE A 24 0.59 4.60 1.91
N SER A 25 -0.54 3.91 1.85
CA SER A 25 -1.87 4.53 1.90
C SER A 25 -2.11 5.28 3.20
N PHE A 26 -1.72 4.70 4.34
CA PHE A 26 -1.83 5.35 5.64
C PHE A 26 -0.95 6.60 5.73
N THR A 27 0.35 6.50 5.42
CA THR A 27 1.26 7.65 5.42
C THR A 27 0.78 8.73 4.47
N ALA A 28 0.21 8.33 3.33
CA ALA A 28 -0.29 9.28 2.36
C ALA A 28 -1.49 10.08 2.87
N ARG A 29 -2.43 9.39 3.50
CA ARG A 29 -3.58 10.01 4.13
C ARG A 29 -3.19 10.93 5.28
N THR A 30 -2.28 10.50 6.15
CA THR A 30 -1.82 11.32 7.28
C THR A 30 -1.16 12.60 6.79
N ARG A 31 -0.23 12.50 5.84
CA ARG A 31 0.46 13.68 5.29
C ARG A 31 -0.53 14.64 4.60
N ALA A 32 -1.50 14.11 3.86
CA ALA A 32 -2.52 14.94 3.22
C ALA A 32 -3.36 15.72 4.23
N VAL A 33 -3.76 15.08 5.33
CA VAL A 33 -4.48 15.74 6.43
C VAL A 33 -3.63 16.82 7.09
N THR A 34 -2.36 16.54 7.37
CA THR A 34 -1.46 17.52 8.01
C THR A 34 -1.28 18.77 7.15
N LEU A 35 -0.99 18.63 5.86
CA LEU A 35 -0.78 19.78 4.97
C LEU A 35 -2.09 20.55 4.74
N ASN A 36 -3.24 19.85 4.67
CA ASN A 36 -4.55 20.51 4.57
C ASN A 36 -4.89 21.31 5.84
N ASN A 37 -4.56 20.80 7.02
CA ASN A 37 -4.76 21.54 8.27
C ASN A 37 -3.86 22.78 8.32
N GLN A 38 -2.59 22.67 7.91
CA GLN A 38 -1.70 23.84 7.81
C GLN A 38 -2.28 24.95 6.93
N ILE A 39 -2.89 24.60 5.79
CA ILE A 39 -3.58 25.57 4.94
C ILE A 39 -4.73 26.26 5.70
N LEU A 40 -5.61 25.47 6.32
CA LEU A 40 -6.83 25.96 6.95
C LEU A 40 -6.56 26.77 8.22
N GLU A 41 -5.54 26.39 9.00
CA GLU A 41 -5.26 26.97 10.30
C GLU A 41 -4.26 28.13 10.22
N GLU A 42 -3.33 28.14 9.25
CA GLU A 42 -2.28 29.16 9.19
C GLU A 42 -2.46 30.14 8.03
N VAL A 43 -2.83 29.69 6.82
CA VAL A 43 -2.84 30.54 5.61
C VAL A 43 -4.17 31.28 5.43
N VAL A 44 -5.30 30.56 5.57
CA VAL A 44 -6.63 31.13 5.33
C VAL A 44 -6.96 32.30 6.28
N PRO A 45 -6.71 32.22 7.59
CA PRO A 45 -7.04 33.31 8.51
C PRO A 45 -6.26 34.59 8.23
N ILE A 46 -4.97 34.48 7.86
CA ILE A 46 -4.13 35.63 7.50
C ILE A 46 -4.69 36.32 6.26
N ASN A 47 -5.03 35.56 5.22
CA ASN A 47 -5.59 36.11 3.98
C ASN A 47 -6.93 36.83 4.22
N LEU A 48 -7.81 36.26 5.05
CA LEU A 48 -9.08 36.90 5.40
C LEU A 48 -8.85 38.20 6.19
N THR A 49 -7.94 38.18 7.16
CA THR A 49 -7.65 39.36 7.99
C THR A 49 -6.99 40.47 7.17
N LEU A 50 -6.14 40.13 6.18
CA LEU A 50 -5.58 41.10 5.23
C LEU A 50 -6.63 41.71 4.32
N ALA A 51 -7.59 40.91 3.83
CA ALA A 51 -8.70 41.42 3.02
C ALA A 51 -9.58 42.40 3.82
N ASP A 52 -9.89 42.07 5.07
CA ASP A 52 -10.62 42.96 5.98
C ASP A 52 -9.81 44.25 6.25
N LEU A 53 -8.50 44.13 6.49
CA LEU A 53 -7.63 45.29 6.72
C LEU A 53 -7.60 46.23 5.51
N GLN A 54 -7.51 45.69 4.29
CA GLN A 54 -7.58 46.50 3.07
C GLN A 54 -8.92 47.22 2.94
N PHE A 55 -10.02 46.55 3.28
CA PHE A 55 -11.35 47.16 3.30
C PHE A 55 -11.46 48.28 4.33
N ASP A 56 -11.02 48.04 5.57
CA ASP A 56 -11.06 49.02 6.66
C ASP A 56 -10.16 50.24 6.37
N SER A 57 -9.02 50.02 5.71
CA SER A 57 -8.15 51.08 5.21
C SER A 57 -8.87 52.02 4.23
N SER A 58 -9.54 51.46 3.23
CA SER A 58 -10.25 52.27 2.23
C SER A 58 -11.50 52.94 2.79
N ARG A 59 -12.16 52.32 3.77
CA ARG A 59 -13.24 52.96 4.53
C ARG A 59 -12.71 54.17 5.31
N LEU A 60 -11.58 54.02 6.00
CA LEU A 60 -10.92 55.11 6.73
C LEU A 60 -10.54 56.26 5.79
N LEU A 61 -9.91 55.97 4.64
CA LEU A 61 -9.60 57.00 3.64
C LEU A 61 -10.87 57.74 3.19
N SER A 62 -11.95 56.99 2.90
CA SER A 62 -13.22 57.58 2.45
C SER A 62 -13.80 58.52 3.52
N SER A 63 -13.88 58.09 4.77
CA SER A 63 -14.41 58.89 5.87
C SER A 63 -13.57 60.15 6.12
N ILE A 64 -12.24 60.05 6.01
CA ILE A 64 -11.37 61.22 6.13
C ILE A 64 -11.54 62.16 4.94
N ASN A 65 -11.62 61.65 3.72
CA ASN A 65 -11.82 62.48 2.54
C ASN A 65 -13.16 63.23 2.57
N GLU A 66 -14.21 62.59 3.09
CA GLU A 66 -15.51 63.22 3.32
C GLU A 66 -15.39 64.35 4.35
N TYR A 67 -14.77 64.07 5.51
CA TYR A 67 -14.48 65.07 6.53
C TYR A 67 -13.66 66.27 6.04
N LEU A 68 -12.60 66.01 5.26
CA LEU A 68 -11.76 67.07 4.69
C LEU A 68 -12.53 67.90 3.65
N LEU A 69 -13.40 67.27 2.86
CA LEU A 69 -14.23 67.96 1.89
C LEU A 69 -15.25 68.86 2.59
N ASP A 70 -15.93 68.33 3.61
CA ASP A 70 -16.91 69.08 4.38
C ASP A 70 -16.24 70.20 5.16
N ALA A 71 -15.06 70.00 5.76
CA ALA A 71 -14.30 71.08 6.38
C ALA A 71 -13.96 72.24 5.43
N ILE A 72 -13.69 71.96 4.14
CA ILE A 72 -13.47 72.98 3.10
C ILE A 72 -14.79 73.70 2.77
N LEU A 73 -15.91 72.98 2.70
CA LEU A 73 -17.23 73.52 2.34
C LEU A 73 -17.87 74.29 3.51
N GLU A 74 -17.68 73.85 4.74
CA GLU A 74 -18.34 74.30 5.97
C GLU A 74 -17.68 75.53 6.61
N GLN A 75 -16.50 75.91 6.11
CA GLN A 75 -15.96 77.28 6.19
C GLN A 75 -17.02 78.35 5.77
N ALA A 76 -18.11 77.93 5.09
CA ALA A 76 -19.24 78.76 4.68
C ALA A 76 -20.52 78.69 5.56
N SER A 77 -20.70 77.75 6.51
CA SER A 77 -22.01 77.56 7.18
C SER A 77 -22.06 77.15 8.67
N GLY A 78 -20.95 76.74 9.32
CA GLY A 78 -20.91 76.58 10.78
C GLY A 78 -21.78 75.46 11.39
N GLY A 79 -21.81 74.28 10.76
CA GLY A 79 -22.40 73.04 11.29
C GLY A 79 -21.34 72.13 11.93
N GLY A 80 -21.74 70.98 12.47
CA GLY A 80 -20.94 70.18 13.41
C GLY A 80 -20.34 68.90 12.82
N ASN A 81 -19.01 68.87 12.76
CA ASN A 81 -18.10 67.79 12.38
C ASN A 81 -18.09 66.54 13.30
N GLU A 82 -18.96 66.46 14.30
CA GLU A 82 -18.84 65.49 15.41
C GLU A 82 -19.24 64.06 15.00
N LEU A 83 -20.18 63.89 14.06
CA LEU A 83 -20.61 62.56 13.58
C LEU A 83 -19.56 61.91 12.66
N GLU A 84 -18.89 62.70 11.83
CA GLU A 84 -17.85 62.23 10.90
C GLU A 84 -16.57 61.81 11.64
N LEU A 85 -16.22 62.54 12.71
CA LEU A 85 -15.12 62.17 13.60
C LEU A 85 -15.37 60.80 14.27
N VAL A 86 -16.62 60.48 14.62
CA VAL A 86 -16.99 59.16 15.17
C VAL A 86 -16.76 58.05 14.14
N ASP A 87 -17.10 58.27 12.87
CA ASP A 87 -16.90 57.26 11.82
C ASP A 87 -15.40 57.04 11.51
N ILE A 88 -14.59 58.10 11.55
CA ILE A 88 -13.13 58.02 11.43
C ILE A 88 -12.53 57.23 12.61
N GLU A 89 -12.92 57.54 13.85
CA GLU A 89 -12.46 56.82 15.03
C GLU A 89 -12.87 55.35 15.02
N ALA A 90 -14.08 55.03 14.57
CA ALA A 90 -14.55 53.66 14.41
C ALA A 90 -13.73 52.90 13.36
N ALA A 91 -13.54 53.47 12.16
CA ALA A 91 -12.75 52.85 11.09
C ALA A 91 -11.28 52.66 11.52
N ARG A 92 -10.72 53.62 12.26
CA ARG A 92 -9.40 53.53 12.87
C ARG A 92 -9.29 52.38 13.86
N ALA A 93 -10.27 52.23 14.75
CA ALA A 93 -10.31 51.16 15.73
C ALA A 93 -10.41 49.78 15.08
N ASP A 94 -11.24 49.66 14.02
CA ASP A 94 -11.35 48.44 13.21
C ASP A 94 -9.98 48.07 12.60
N LEU A 95 -9.30 49.01 11.94
CA LEU A 95 -7.97 48.77 11.34
C LEU A 95 -6.92 48.32 12.37
N ASN A 96 -6.86 48.98 13.54
CA ASN A 96 -5.95 48.60 14.62
C ASN A 96 -6.22 47.18 15.13
N THR A 97 -7.50 46.82 15.27
CA THR A 97 -7.90 45.46 15.67
C THR A 97 -7.43 44.41 14.66
N LYS A 98 -7.49 44.70 13.35
CA LYS A 98 -6.97 43.80 12.31
C LYS A 98 -5.46 43.67 12.36
N LEU A 99 -4.73 44.77 12.60
CA LEU A 99 -3.27 44.74 12.77
C LEU A 99 -2.85 43.89 13.98
N GLU A 100 -3.54 44.02 15.11
CA GLU A 100 -3.29 43.19 16.30
C GLU A 100 -3.60 41.70 16.05
N THR A 101 -4.68 41.41 15.33
CA THR A 101 -5.06 40.06 14.94
C THR A 101 -3.98 39.43 14.04
N LEU A 102 -3.52 40.16 13.02
CA LEU A 102 -2.44 39.73 12.13
C LEU A 102 -1.13 39.53 12.88
N GLN A 103 -0.78 40.42 13.81
CA GLN A 103 0.41 40.27 14.64
C GLN A 103 0.39 38.95 15.42
N THR A 104 -0.78 38.56 15.96
CA THR A 104 -0.94 37.30 16.68
C THR A 104 -0.78 36.10 15.75
N GLN A 105 -1.48 36.08 14.63
CA GLN A 105 -1.41 34.99 13.64
C GLN A 105 0.01 34.80 13.07
N ILE A 106 0.72 35.90 12.79
CA ILE A 106 2.08 35.85 12.22
C ILE A 106 3.10 35.42 13.28
N ASN A 107 2.96 35.86 14.54
CA ASN A 107 3.82 35.40 15.64
C ASN A 107 3.68 33.88 15.88
N GLU A 108 2.46 33.36 15.78
CA GLU A 108 2.20 31.92 15.93
C GLU A 108 2.86 31.09 14.83
N SER A 109 2.97 31.64 13.61
CA SER A 109 3.65 30.96 12.48
C SER A 109 5.16 30.80 12.66
N GLY A 110 5.81 31.69 13.41
CA GLY A 110 7.27 31.70 13.63
C GLY A 110 8.13 32.00 12.39
N ASN A 111 7.56 32.50 11.30
CA ASN A 111 8.28 32.71 10.04
C ASN A 111 8.95 34.09 9.95
N ALA A 112 10.26 34.11 9.70
CA ALA A 112 11.05 35.35 9.65
C ALA A 112 10.66 36.29 8.50
N GLU A 113 10.26 35.77 7.34
CA GLU A 113 9.86 36.61 6.20
C GLU A 113 8.45 37.18 6.41
N GLN A 114 7.51 36.40 6.95
CA GLN A 114 6.19 36.94 7.34
C GLN A 114 6.34 38.05 8.38
N GLN A 115 7.21 37.87 9.37
CA GLN A 115 7.48 38.91 10.38
C GLN A 115 8.11 40.16 9.76
N ARG A 116 9.02 40.00 8.80
CA ARG A 116 9.64 41.14 8.08
C ARG A 116 8.59 41.93 7.31
N LEU A 117 7.72 41.25 6.58
CA LEU A 117 6.65 41.87 5.81
C LEU A 117 5.60 42.53 6.73
N PHE A 118 5.26 41.89 7.84
CA PHE A 118 4.36 42.47 8.84
C PHE A 118 4.93 43.74 9.48
N ASN A 119 6.22 43.78 9.81
CA ASN A 119 6.85 44.97 10.35
C ASN A 119 6.77 46.15 9.35
N ALA A 120 6.87 45.88 8.04
CA ALA A 120 6.70 46.90 7.01
C ALA A 120 5.24 47.39 6.90
N LEU A 121 4.26 46.48 7.02
CA LEU A 121 2.84 46.82 7.10
C LEU A 121 2.56 47.71 8.32
N GLN A 122 3.07 47.34 9.49
CA GLN A 122 2.88 48.09 10.72
C GLN A 122 3.51 49.48 10.65
N ALA A 123 4.69 49.61 10.03
CA ALA A 123 5.32 50.91 9.80
C ALA A 123 4.44 51.81 8.90
N SER A 124 3.91 51.26 7.81
CA SER A 124 3.02 51.99 6.88
C SER A 124 1.72 52.41 7.56
N ALA A 125 1.14 51.52 8.37
CA ALA A 125 -0.03 51.84 9.19
C ALA A 125 0.25 52.95 10.20
N GLY A 126 1.42 52.94 10.85
CA GLY A 126 1.83 53.99 11.77
C GLY A 126 1.93 55.36 11.08
N THR A 127 2.44 55.41 9.85
CA THR A 127 2.46 56.64 9.04
C THR A 127 1.05 57.14 8.74
N LEU A 128 0.15 56.26 8.29
CA LEU A 128 -1.25 56.61 8.04
C LEU A 128 -1.91 57.16 9.32
N MET A 129 -1.76 56.45 10.44
CA MET A 129 -2.33 56.86 11.74
C MET A 129 -1.82 58.21 12.22
N THR A 130 -0.56 58.53 11.95
CA THR A 130 0.01 59.85 12.30
C THR A 130 -0.67 60.97 11.52
N ILE A 131 -0.94 60.74 10.23
CA ILE A 131 -1.67 61.71 9.39
C ILE A 131 -3.13 61.80 9.85
N VAL A 132 -3.78 60.68 10.19
CA VAL A 132 -5.14 60.70 10.76
C VAL A 132 -5.19 61.50 12.06
N ASP A 133 -4.22 61.33 12.96
CA ASP A 133 -4.12 62.11 14.20
C ASP A 133 -3.94 63.60 13.92
N GLU A 134 -3.10 63.96 12.94
CA GLU A 134 -2.95 65.37 12.50
C GLU A 134 -4.29 65.92 11.99
N VAL A 135 -5.05 65.11 11.26
CA VAL A 135 -6.33 65.52 10.70
C VAL A 135 -7.41 65.73 11.77
N THR A 136 -7.54 64.81 12.73
CA THR A 136 -8.61 64.87 13.74
C THR A 136 -8.32 65.85 14.86
N THR A 137 -7.06 66.20 15.10
CA THR A 137 -6.67 67.12 16.18
C THR A 137 -6.45 68.56 15.73
N SER A 138 -6.24 68.80 14.43
CA SER A 138 -6.04 70.13 13.86
C SER A 138 -7.39 70.82 13.57
N GLU A 139 -7.48 72.14 13.77
CA GLU A 139 -8.63 72.95 13.31
C GLU A 139 -8.57 73.14 11.79
N ILE A 140 -8.78 72.05 11.03
CA ILE A 140 -8.62 72.02 9.56
C ILE A 140 -9.46 73.08 8.86
N GLY A 141 -10.64 73.41 9.40
CA GLY A 141 -11.51 74.46 8.88
C GLY A 141 -10.88 75.86 8.83
N THR A 142 -9.71 76.08 9.45
CA THR A 142 -8.97 77.36 9.39
C THR A 142 -7.77 77.32 8.44
N GLN A 143 -7.40 76.14 7.91
CA GLN A 143 -6.22 76.00 7.06
C GLN A 143 -6.47 76.46 5.61
N PRO A 144 -5.44 76.97 4.91
CA PRO A 144 -5.51 77.24 3.48
C PRO A 144 -5.88 75.99 2.67
N GLN A 145 -6.68 76.15 1.62
CA GLN A 145 -7.05 75.04 0.72
C GLN A 145 -5.85 74.26 0.16
N ALA A 146 -4.72 74.93 -0.06
CA ALA A 146 -3.48 74.30 -0.52
C ALA A 146 -2.88 73.32 0.52
N GLU A 147 -3.03 73.61 1.81
CA GLU A 147 -2.55 72.73 2.90
C GLU A 147 -3.46 71.51 3.03
N VAL A 148 -4.79 71.70 2.99
CA VAL A 148 -5.76 70.59 3.02
C VAL A 148 -5.56 69.64 1.83
N GLN A 149 -5.29 70.16 0.64
CA GLN A 149 -5.00 69.34 -0.54
C GLN A 149 -3.67 68.59 -0.44
N ALA A 150 -2.67 69.17 0.23
CA ALA A 150 -1.40 68.49 0.51
C ALA A 150 -1.61 67.32 1.49
N ILE A 151 -2.40 67.51 2.56
CA ILE A 151 -2.75 66.46 3.51
C ILE A 151 -3.47 65.31 2.81
N ARG A 152 -4.48 65.62 1.97
CA ARG A 152 -5.18 64.59 1.19
C ARG A 152 -4.23 63.77 0.31
N THR A 153 -3.28 64.43 -0.36
CA THR A 153 -2.26 63.74 -1.17
C THR A 153 -1.36 62.85 -0.31
N GLN A 154 -0.96 63.32 0.87
CA GLN A 154 -0.16 62.51 1.81
C GLN A 154 -0.94 61.30 2.31
N LEU A 155 -2.24 61.47 2.59
CA LEU A 155 -3.13 60.39 3.04
C LEU A 155 -3.31 59.33 1.95
N GLU A 156 -3.57 59.74 0.71
CA GLU A 156 -3.68 58.83 -0.45
C GLU A 156 -2.37 58.05 -0.67
N ASN A 157 -1.20 58.70 -0.53
CA ASN A 157 0.10 58.02 -0.65
C ASN A 157 0.35 57.05 0.51
N ALA A 158 0.03 57.43 1.75
CA ALA A 158 0.20 56.58 2.92
C ALA A 158 -0.71 55.35 2.87
N GLU A 159 -1.94 55.50 2.37
CA GLU A 159 -2.84 54.37 2.13
C GLU A 159 -2.27 53.45 1.03
N ALA A 160 -1.75 54.01 -0.06
CA ALA A 160 -1.13 53.22 -1.12
C ALA A 160 0.06 52.39 -0.61
N ASP A 161 0.91 52.97 0.25
CA ASP A 161 2.03 52.27 0.89
C ASP A 161 1.53 51.15 1.82
N LEU A 162 0.48 51.38 2.61
CA LEU A 162 -0.16 50.37 3.46
C LEU A 162 -0.72 49.21 2.63
N LEU A 163 -1.49 49.52 1.59
CA LEU A 163 -2.08 48.52 0.70
C LEU A 163 -1.00 47.72 -0.04
N GLN A 164 0.11 48.37 -0.43
CA GLN A 164 1.26 47.71 -1.02
C GLN A 164 1.91 46.74 -0.03
N ALA A 165 2.09 47.14 1.23
CA ALA A 165 2.65 46.27 2.27
C ALA A 165 1.73 45.09 2.59
N ALA A 166 0.41 45.32 2.67
CA ALA A 166 -0.58 44.27 2.86
C ALA A 166 -0.58 43.27 1.69
N ASN A 167 -0.51 43.78 0.45
CA ASN A 167 -0.44 42.96 -0.74
C ASN A 167 0.85 42.13 -0.82
N ALA A 168 1.98 42.63 -0.29
CA ALA A 168 3.21 41.87 -0.22
C ALA A 168 3.06 40.61 0.67
N ILE A 169 2.31 40.71 1.78
CA ILE A 169 1.99 39.56 2.63
C ILE A 169 1.03 38.60 1.90
N LEU A 170 -0.01 39.12 1.22
CA LEU A 170 -0.92 38.30 0.43
C LEU A 170 -0.19 37.50 -0.67
N VAL A 171 0.71 38.15 -1.41
CA VAL A 171 1.53 37.49 -2.45
C VAL A 171 2.41 36.40 -1.83
N TYR A 172 3.00 36.65 -0.66
CA TYR A 172 3.77 35.67 0.07
C TYR A 172 2.91 34.46 0.49
N GLU A 173 1.74 34.70 1.10
CA GLU A 173 0.81 33.62 1.50
C GLU A 173 0.28 32.83 0.31
N GLN A 174 0.05 33.51 -0.82
CA GLN A 174 -0.42 32.86 -2.03
C GLN A 174 0.66 31.97 -2.66
N ALA A 175 1.93 32.41 -2.66
CA ALA A 175 3.06 31.57 -3.07
C ALA A 175 3.22 30.36 -2.15
N ARG A 176 3.16 30.58 -0.83
CA ARG A 176 3.20 29.52 0.19
C ARG A 176 2.07 28.50 0.02
N TYR A 177 0.83 28.96 -0.21
CA TYR A 177 -0.31 28.11 -0.50
C TYR A 177 -0.09 27.28 -1.77
N SER A 178 0.41 27.92 -2.83
CA SER A 178 0.70 27.26 -4.10
C SER A 178 1.74 26.15 -3.93
N ASP A 179 2.83 26.42 -3.20
CA ASP A 179 3.87 25.42 -2.92
C ASP A 179 3.31 24.26 -2.10
N LEU A 180 2.54 24.55 -1.04
CA LEU A 180 1.94 23.55 -0.16
C LEU A 180 0.92 22.67 -0.90
N SER A 181 0.11 23.26 -1.77
CA SER A 181 -0.86 22.58 -2.63
C SER A 181 -0.16 21.74 -3.73
N THR A 182 0.94 22.24 -4.28
CA THR A 182 1.76 21.51 -5.26
C THR A 182 2.43 20.30 -4.62
N ASP A 183 2.95 20.43 -3.41
CA ASP A 183 3.51 19.31 -2.65
C ASP A 183 2.46 18.26 -2.31
N LEU A 184 1.26 18.71 -1.90
CA LEU A 184 0.10 17.85 -1.68
C LEU A 184 -0.27 17.03 -2.92
N THR A 185 -0.40 17.70 -4.06
CA THR A 185 -0.82 17.08 -5.33
C THR A 185 0.25 16.13 -5.87
N ASN A 186 1.51 16.54 -5.90
CA ASN A 186 2.63 15.69 -6.34
C ASN A 186 2.73 14.42 -5.49
N PHE A 187 2.63 14.57 -4.17
CA PHE A 187 2.68 13.45 -3.26
C PHE A 187 1.48 12.51 -3.43
N ALA A 188 0.26 13.05 -3.58
CA ALA A 188 -0.94 12.25 -3.85
C ALA A 188 -0.84 11.48 -5.18
N VAL A 189 -0.33 12.11 -6.24
CA VAL A 189 -0.12 11.47 -7.55
C VAL A 189 0.90 10.33 -7.45
N VAL A 190 2.05 10.56 -6.82
CA VAL A 190 3.08 9.52 -6.64
C VAL A 190 2.56 8.37 -5.79
N ALA A 191 1.88 8.65 -4.67
CA ALA A 191 1.25 7.63 -3.84
C ALA A 191 0.19 6.83 -4.62
N GLY A 192 -0.61 7.49 -5.45
CA GLY A 192 -1.59 6.85 -6.33
C GLY A 192 -0.95 5.94 -7.38
N ILE A 193 0.13 6.38 -8.03
CA ILE A 193 0.88 5.57 -8.99
C ILE A 193 1.46 4.33 -8.30
N VAL A 194 2.17 4.51 -7.17
CA VAL A 194 2.77 3.40 -6.43
C VAL A 194 1.69 2.43 -5.95
N GLY A 195 0.57 2.94 -5.43
CA GLY A 195 -0.59 2.12 -5.05
C GLY A 195 -1.13 1.31 -6.23
N SER A 196 -1.33 1.93 -7.40
CA SER A 196 -1.83 1.23 -8.58
C SER A 196 -0.89 0.10 -9.05
N VAL A 197 0.43 0.31 -8.99
CA VAL A 197 1.43 -0.72 -9.30
C VAL A 197 1.35 -1.86 -8.30
N LEU A 198 1.24 -1.56 -7.00
CA LEU A 198 1.10 -2.57 -5.96
C LEU A 198 -0.17 -3.39 -6.10
N VAL A 199 -1.30 -2.78 -6.45
CA VAL A 199 -2.55 -3.50 -6.74
C VAL A 199 -2.37 -4.46 -7.92
N VAL A 200 -1.75 -4.00 -9.01
CA VAL A 200 -1.46 -4.87 -10.17
C VAL A 200 -0.55 -6.03 -9.76
N LEU A 201 0.50 -5.79 -8.96
CA LEU A 201 1.36 -6.85 -8.44
C LEU A 201 0.58 -7.81 -7.53
N PHE A 202 -0.27 -7.29 -6.65
CA PHE A 202 -1.09 -8.09 -5.76
C PHE A 202 -2.07 -8.99 -6.52
N LEU A 203 -2.61 -8.54 -7.65
CA LEU A 203 -3.49 -9.35 -8.50
C LEU A 203 -2.72 -10.36 -9.37
N THR A 204 -1.54 -10.01 -9.86
CA THR A 204 -0.79 -10.83 -10.84
C THR A 204 0.14 -11.85 -10.20
N VAL A 205 0.83 -11.48 -9.12
CA VAL A 205 1.81 -12.35 -8.44
C VAL A 205 1.20 -13.66 -7.93
N PRO A 206 0.03 -13.68 -7.28
CA PRO A 206 -0.60 -14.94 -6.84
C PRO A 206 -0.91 -15.87 -8.01
N ILE A 207 -1.30 -15.33 -9.17
CA ILE A 207 -1.58 -16.12 -10.37
C ILE A 207 -0.30 -16.76 -10.89
N ILE A 208 0.81 -16.01 -10.92
CA ILE A 208 2.12 -16.52 -11.34
C ILE A 208 2.61 -17.60 -10.39
N VAL A 209 2.52 -17.33 -9.08
CA VAL A 209 2.92 -18.28 -8.02
C VAL A 209 2.06 -19.54 -8.04
N ALA A 210 0.74 -19.42 -8.19
CA ALA A 210 -0.16 -20.56 -8.29
C ALA A 210 0.22 -21.46 -9.48
N ASN A 211 0.42 -20.86 -10.65
CA ASN A 211 0.88 -21.58 -11.84
C ASN A 211 2.24 -22.27 -11.64
N TYR A 212 3.15 -21.63 -10.92
CA TYR A 212 4.43 -22.21 -10.56
C TYR A 212 4.28 -23.40 -9.59
N LEU A 213 3.45 -23.29 -8.55
CA LEU A 213 3.19 -24.38 -7.59
C LEU A 213 2.47 -25.55 -8.24
N ILE A 214 1.49 -25.30 -9.11
CA ILE A 214 0.80 -26.36 -9.84
C ILE A 214 1.80 -27.20 -10.64
N ARG A 215 2.69 -26.55 -11.38
CA ARG A 215 3.68 -27.26 -12.21
C ARG A 215 4.78 -27.93 -11.40
N SER A 216 5.21 -27.33 -10.30
CA SER A 216 6.39 -27.77 -9.55
C SER A 216 6.09 -28.59 -8.30
N VAL A 217 4.82 -28.78 -7.95
CA VAL A 217 4.38 -29.55 -6.77
C VAL A 217 3.17 -30.41 -7.11
N VAL A 218 2.06 -29.80 -7.53
CA VAL A 218 0.78 -30.51 -7.69
C VAL A 218 0.88 -31.60 -8.76
N ARG A 219 1.31 -31.26 -9.98
CA ARG A 219 1.44 -32.22 -11.08
C ARG A 219 2.40 -33.39 -10.79
N PRO A 220 3.60 -33.15 -10.22
CA PRO A 220 4.47 -34.26 -9.79
C PRO A 220 3.82 -35.18 -8.75
N ILE A 221 3.10 -34.64 -7.76
CA ILE A 221 2.39 -35.44 -6.75
C ILE A 221 1.27 -36.27 -7.40
N GLU A 222 0.48 -35.66 -8.29
CA GLU A 222 -0.55 -36.39 -9.06
C GLU A 222 0.07 -37.56 -9.85
N LYS A 223 1.22 -37.33 -10.50
CA LYS A 223 1.94 -38.38 -11.22
C LYS A 223 2.40 -39.51 -10.30
N LEU A 224 2.92 -39.19 -9.11
CA LEU A 224 3.31 -40.20 -8.12
C LEU A 224 2.13 -41.03 -7.62
N MET A 225 0.98 -40.37 -7.40
CA MET A 225 -0.25 -41.04 -7.00
C MET A 225 -0.72 -42.03 -8.08
N THR A 226 -0.72 -41.61 -9.36
CA THR A 226 -1.08 -42.50 -10.48
C THR A 226 -0.13 -43.69 -10.58
N VAL A 227 1.19 -43.48 -10.47
CA VAL A 227 2.15 -44.59 -10.53
C VAL A 227 1.99 -45.56 -9.36
N ALA A 228 1.72 -45.05 -8.15
CA ALA A 228 1.46 -45.89 -6.99
C ALA A 228 0.17 -46.72 -7.15
N GLU A 229 -0.87 -46.14 -7.74
CA GLU A 229 -2.12 -46.84 -8.07
C GLU A 229 -1.90 -47.93 -9.14
N ASP A 230 -1.16 -47.62 -10.19
CA ASP A 230 -0.80 -48.57 -11.25
C ASP A 230 -0.03 -49.77 -10.68
N LEU A 231 0.99 -49.52 -9.84
CA LEU A 231 1.73 -50.58 -9.15
C LEU A 231 0.82 -51.42 -8.24
N GLY A 232 -0.10 -50.79 -7.51
CA GLY A 232 -1.07 -51.47 -6.65
C GLY A 232 -2.08 -52.33 -7.43
N SER A 233 -2.37 -51.97 -8.68
CA SER A 233 -3.25 -52.72 -9.57
C SER A 233 -2.58 -53.90 -10.29
N GLY A 234 -1.26 -54.06 -10.13
CA GLY A 234 -0.47 -55.14 -10.75
C GLY A 234 0.38 -54.72 -11.95
N ASN A 235 0.34 -53.45 -12.37
CA ASN A 235 1.20 -52.93 -13.43
C ASN A 235 2.59 -52.58 -12.87
N MET A 236 3.48 -53.57 -12.83
CA MET A 236 4.82 -53.44 -12.25
C MET A 236 5.82 -52.65 -13.12
N ASP A 237 5.44 -52.23 -14.34
CA ASP A 237 6.28 -51.43 -15.22
C ASP A 237 6.10 -49.92 -15.03
N ALA A 238 5.08 -49.50 -14.26
CA ALA A 238 4.81 -48.10 -13.99
C ALA A 238 5.98 -47.43 -13.24
N ARG A 239 6.39 -46.24 -13.69
CA ARG A 239 7.50 -45.45 -13.13
C ARG A 239 7.22 -43.96 -13.16
N ALA A 240 7.59 -43.27 -12.09
CA ALA A 240 7.39 -41.84 -11.87
C ALA A 240 8.28 -40.99 -12.77
N HIS A 241 9.54 -41.38 -12.99
CA HIS A 241 10.48 -40.64 -13.84
C HIS A 241 10.49 -39.13 -13.52
N LEU A 242 10.61 -38.79 -12.23
CA LEU A 242 10.71 -37.40 -11.80
C LEU A 242 12.17 -36.97 -11.70
N ASP A 243 12.42 -35.69 -11.99
CA ASP A 243 13.74 -35.10 -11.86
C ASP A 243 14.10 -34.92 -10.36
N PRO A 244 15.26 -35.41 -9.85
CA PRO A 244 15.58 -35.47 -8.42
C PRO A 244 15.89 -34.12 -7.73
N GLN A 245 15.62 -33.00 -8.38
CA GLN A 245 16.08 -31.67 -7.95
C GLN A 245 15.44 -31.14 -6.65
N ASP A 246 14.38 -31.77 -6.14
CA ASP A 246 13.74 -31.42 -4.88
C ASP A 246 13.21 -32.64 -4.12
N GLU A 247 12.57 -32.41 -2.96
CA GLU A 247 12.07 -33.49 -2.11
C GLU A 247 11.00 -34.34 -2.80
N ILE A 248 10.23 -33.77 -3.73
CA ILE A 248 9.21 -34.51 -4.50
C ILE A 248 9.89 -35.38 -5.56
N GLY A 249 10.94 -34.86 -6.20
CA GLY A 249 11.81 -35.65 -7.08
C GLY A 249 12.47 -36.84 -6.37
N GLN A 250 13.00 -36.61 -5.16
CA GLN A 250 13.59 -37.68 -4.34
C GLN A 250 12.55 -38.74 -3.94
N LEU A 251 11.32 -38.33 -3.64
CA LEU A 251 10.22 -39.27 -3.41
C LEU A 251 9.90 -40.09 -4.65
N GLY A 252 9.95 -39.49 -5.84
CA GLY A 252 9.79 -40.21 -7.11
C GLY A 252 10.87 -41.25 -7.35
N LEU A 253 12.14 -40.92 -7.08
CA LEU A 253 13.22 -41.92 -7.15
C LEU A 253 13.02 -43.07 -6.17
N ALA A 254 12.60 -42.78 -4.94
CA ALA A 254 12.33 -43.80 -3.94
C ALA A 254 11.16 -44.73 -4.38
N LEU A 255 10.11 -44.16 -4.98
CA LEU A 255 8.99 -44.92 -5.54
C LEU A 255 9.45 -45.82 -6.70
N ASP A 256 10.29 -45.32 -7.61
CA ASP A 256 10.82 -46.09 -8.74
C ASP A 256 11.75 -47.23 -8.28
N ALA A 257 12.53 -47.01 -7.22
CA ALA A 257 13.34 -48.06 -6.60
C ALA A 257 12.47 -49.14 -5.94
N MET A 258 11.40 -48.75 -5.25
CA MET A 258 10.42 -49.68 -4.69
C MET A 258 9.73 -50.51 -5.79
N ALA A 259 9.29 -49.86 -6.87
CA ALA A 259 8.67 -50.52 -8.01
C ALA A 259 9.60 -51.61 -8.60
N SER A 260 10.88 -51.27 -8.77
CA SER A 260 11.89 -52.20 -9.30
C SER A 260 12.13 -53.40 -8.36
N ALA A 261 12.20 -53.17 -7.06
CA ALA A 261 12.35 -54.24 -6.07
C ALA A 261 11.13 -55.16 -6.00
N VAL A 262 9.91 -54.62 -6.15
CA VAL A 262 8.69 -55.42 -6.23
C VAL A 262 8.66 -56.27 -7.50
N GLN A 263 9.01 -55.68 -8.66
CA GLN A 263 9.10 -56.38 -9.93
C GLN A 263 10.11 -57.54 -9.89
N GLU A 264 11.30 -57.30 -9.36
CA GLU A 264 12.33 -58.34 -9.21
C GLU A 264 11.86 -59.49 -8.31
N ARG A 265 11.18 -59.16 -7.21
CA ARG A 265 10.60 -60.15 -6.30
C ARG A 265 9.51 -60.98 -6.97
N GLU A 266 8.67 -60.37 -7.80
CA GLU A 266 7.62 -61.08 -8.55
C GLU A 266 8.24 -62.06 -9.57
N HIS A 267 9.26 -61.62 -10.32
CA HIS A 267 10.00 -62.49 -11.22
C HIS A 267 10.61 -63.68 -10.48
N ALA A 268 11.30 -63.45 -9.36
CA ALA A 268 11.86 -64.53 -8.55
C ALA A 268 10.80 -65.51 -8.05
N TYR A 269 9.60 -65.03 -7.67
CA TYR A 269 8.49 -65.91 -7.30
C TYR A 269 7.99 -66.75 -8.47
N THR A 270 7.84 -66.17 -9.67
CA THR A 270 7.39 -66.91 -10.85
C THR A 270 8.38 -67.99 -11.28
N GLU A 271 9.69 -67.70 -11.25
CA GLU A 271 10.73 -68.69 -11.53
C GLU A 271 10.75 -69.81 -10.48
N LEU A 272 10.62 -69.47 -9.20
CA LEU A 272 10.53 -70.44 -8.12
C LEU A 272 9.29 -71.32 -8.27
N ALA A 273 8.13 -70.74 -8.59
CA ALA A 273 6.89 -71.47 -8.82
C ALA A 273 7.03 -72.47 -9.98
N ALA A 274 7.59 -72.04 -11.12
CA ALA A 274 7.83 -72.92 -12.26
C ALA A 274 8.80 -74.08 -11.93
N SER A 275 9.87 -73.79 -11.18
CA SER A 275 10.81 -74.81 -10.70
C SER A 275 10.15 -75.81 -9.73
N LEU A 276 9.31 -75.32 -8.82
CA LEU A 276 8.55 -76.17 -7.90
C LEU A 276 7.56 -77.06 -8.65
N GLU A 277 6.84 -76.53 -9.64
CA GLU A 277 5.94 -77.32 -10.50
C GLU A 277 6.70 -78.42 -11.24
N GLN A 278 7.84 -78.11 -11.87
CA GLN A 278 8.67 -79.10 -12.54
C GLN A 278 9.13 -80.20 -11.58
N ARG A 279 9.56 -79.84 -10.37
CA ARG A 279 9.97 -80.81 -9.34
C ARG A 279 8.81 -81.67 -8.87
N VAL A 280 7.62 -81.09 -8.69
CA VAL A 280 6.41 -81.84 -8.32
C VAL A 280 6.06 -82.86 -9.40
N THR A 281 6.10 -82.48 -10.68
CA THR A 281 5.85 -83.38 -11.80
C THR A 281 6.86 -84.54 -11.82
N GLN A 282 8.15 -84.24 -11.75
CA GLN A 282 9.20 -85.27 -11.73
C GLN A 282 9.02 -86.25 -10.57
N ARG A 283 8.77 -85.75 -9.35
CA ARG A 283 8.57 -86.61 -8.17
C ARG A 283 7.31 -87.45 -8.28
N THR A 284 6.26 -86.91 -8.89
CA THR A 284 5.00 -87.64 -9.12
C THR A 284 5.21 -88.78 -10.12
N GLU A 285 6.00 -88.55 -11.18
CA GLU A 285 6.39 -89.59 -12.14
C GLU A 285 7.24 -90.68 -11.50
N GLU A 286 8.30 -90.30 -10.75
CA GLU A 286 9.14 -91.23 -10.00
C GLU A 286 8.31 -92.11 -9.05
N LEU A 287 7.39 -91.49 -8.29
CA LEU A 287 6.47 -92.20 -7.40
C LEU A 287 5.54 -93.15 -8.16
N ALA A 288 5.03 -92.75 -9.32
CA ALA A 288 4.18 -93.59 -10.14
C ALA A 288 4.93 -94.82 -10.68
N ILE A 289 6.19 -94.66 -11.08
CA ILE A 289 7.06 -95.76 -11.52
C ILE A 289 7.33 -96.71 -10.35
N ALA A 290 7.83 -96.21 -9.23
CA ALA A 290 8.11 -97.03 -8.04
C ALA A 290 6.85 -97.77 -7.53
N THR A 291 5.69 -97.12 -7.59
CA THR A 291 4.40 -97.76 -7.24
C THR A 291 4.05 -98.88 -8.21
N ARG A 292 4.30 -98.70 -9.51
CA ARG A 292 4.06 -99.73 -10.54
C ARG A 292 4.98 -100.93 -10.33
N GLU A 293 6.27 -100.69 -10.11
CA GLU A 293 7.28 -101.71 -9.82
C GLU A 293 6.93 -102.48 -8.54
N ALA A 294 6.55 -101.78 -7.46
CA ALA A 294 6.13 -102.42 -6.21
C ALA A 294 4.87 -103.29 -6.39
N LYS A 295 3.89 -102.82 -7.17
CA LYS A 295 2.69 -103.62 -7.50
C LYS A 295 3.04 -104.84 -8.34
N GLU A 296 3.93 -104.70 -9.30
CA GLU A 296 4.38 -105.81 -10.14
C GLU A 296 5.17 -106.85 -9.33
N ALA A 297 6.12 -106.42 -8.50
CA ALA A 297 6.83 -107.29 -7.58
C ALA A 297 5.89 -108.03 -6.62
N ASN A 298 4.86 -107.34 -6.11
CA ASN A 298 3.85 -107.96 -5.26
C ASN A 298 3.01 -109.00 -6.04
N ARG A 299 2.64 -108.71 -7.30
CA ARG A 299 1.95 -109.68 -8.18
C ARG A 299 2.81 -110.92 -8.43
N ILE A 300 4.08 -110.75 -8.81
CA ILE A 300 5.04 -111.85 -9.02
C ILE A 300 5.17 -112.69 -7.75
N LYS A 301 5.28 -112.04 -6.58
CA LYS A 301 5.32 -112.74 -5.29
C LYS A 301 4.03 -113.53 -5.03
N SER A 302 2.85 -112.96 -5.29
CA SER A 302 1.58 -113.66 -5.14
C SER A 302 1.44 -114.86 -6.08
N GLU A 303 1.82 -114.71 -7.35
CA GLU A 303 1.83 -115.80 -8.35
C GLU A 303 2.80 -116.92 -7.98
N PHE A 304 4.00 -116.56 -7.53
CA PHE A 304 4.99 -117.51 -7.02
C PHE A 304 4.46 -118.27 -5.80
N LEU A 305 3.88 -117.58 -4.81
CA LEU A 305 3.30 -118.22 -3.62
C LEU A 305 2.11 -119.11 -3.98
N ALA A 306 1.28 -118.72 -4.95
CA ALA A 306 0.18 -119.56 -5.44
C ALA A 306 0.70 -120.83 -6.14
N THR A 307 1.74 -120.71 -6.97
CA THR A 307 2.38 -121.84 -7.67
C THR A 307 3.04 -122.79 -6.67
N MET A 308 3.85 -122.26 -5.75
CA MET A 308 4.48 -123.04 -4.68
C MET A 308 3.43 -123.71 -3.77
N SER A 309 2.34 -123.01 -3.45
CA SER A 309 1.21 -123.61 -2.71
C SER A 309 0.49 -124.69 -3.50
N HIS A 310 0.47 -124.62 -4.83
CA HIS A 310 -0.13 -125.65 -5.68
C HIS A 310 0.73 -126.91 -5.69
N GLU A 311 2.05 -126.77 -5.82
CA GLU A 311 3.02 -127.87 -5.78
C GLU A 311 3.06 -128.55 -4.40
N LEU A 312 2.96 -127.78 -3.31
CA LEU A 312 2.90 -128.31 -1.95
C LEU A 312 1.58 -129.02 -1.62
N ARG A 313 0.47 -128.72 -2.33
CA ARG A 313 -0.85 -129.34 -2.11
C ARG A 313 -1.12 -130.59 -2.94
N THR A 314 -0.25 -130.92 -3.90
CA THR A 314 -0.30 -132.17 -4.66
C THR A 314 1.06 -132.88 -4.58
N PRO A 315 1.36 -133.59 -3.47
CA PRO A 315 2.55 -134.42 -3.43
C PRO A 315 2.31 -135.70 -4.26
N LEU A 316 3.22 -135.99 -5.17
CA LEU A 316 3.49 -137.35 -5.67
C LEU A 316 4.09 -138.20 -4.56
#